data_AF-A0A0N0D188-F1
#
_entry.id   AF-A0A0N0D188-F1
#
_cell.length_a   1.000
_cell.length_b   1.000
_cell.length_c   1.000
_cell.angle_alpha   90.00
_cell.angle_beta   90.00
_cell.angle_gamma   90.00
#
_symmetry.space_group_name_H-M   'P 1'
#
loop_
_entity.id
_entity.type
_entity.pdbx_description
1 polymer ?
#
loop_
_entity_poly.entity_id
_entity_poly.type
_entity_poly.pdbx_seq_one_letter_code
_entity_poly.pdbx_strand_id
1 'polypeptide(L)'
;MIRMAKDTYDISILISDYLCFLIDRNITSDTIDTHENVLHLFLRFISENAIETLLIFAPKVLDHFYRDFNPKNGRTVMNRFIRYLRMEKVVCDDLIAADDDLCGIFSDYLKFFQRCGTAQHNRQQQVRNTLKAFNQFLLSNQVSLNHLNIEIIDRFLFETYQAKKSSQPYRTAMRGFLRYLYHEAGIGDKDLSISLIGAPVMNRNNPPKFLYHDEIKKLLDVASVLTDRGIRTNAIVRIAVTTGLRPIEIANISLDDICFKTALLKIPLRKGKNPIVLPLPEDTIKA
;
A
#
# COMPACT_ATOMS: atom_id res chain seq x y z
N MET A 1 -14.18 15.78 -6.35
CA MET A 1 -14.21 16.38 -5.00
C MET A 1 -15.50 15.89 -4.33
N ILE A 2 -15.56 15.79 -3.00
CA ILE A 2 -16.79 15.38 -2.30
C ILE A 2 -17.69 16.62 -2.16
N ARG A 3 -18.90 16.58 -2.73
CA ARG A 3 -19.87 17.67 -2.66
C ARG A 3 -21.25 17.15 -2.33
N MET A 4 -22.04 17.96 -1.62
CA MET A 4 -23.46 17.67 -1.45
C MET A 4 -24.20 17.77 -2.78
N ALA A 5 -25.19 16.88 -2.99
CA ALA A 5 -25.95 16.82 -4.23
C ALA A 5 -26.93 18.00 -4.40
N LYS A 6 -27.35 18.64 -3.29
CA LYS A 6 -28.26 19.81 -3.24
C LYS A 6 -27.96 20.67 -2.01
N ASP A 7 -28.33 21.94 -2.06
CA ASP A 7 -28.22 22.89 -0.94
C ASP A 7 -29.30 22.75 0.15
N THR A 8 -30.34 21.94 -0.10
CA THR A 8 -31.52 21.85 0.77
C THR A 8 -31.41 20.82 1.89
N TYR A 9 -30.28 20.13 2.03
CA TYR A 9 -30.12 19.09 3.05
C TYR A 9 -29.74 19.70 4.40
N ASP A 10 -30.57 19.44 5.42
CA ASP A 10 -30.23 19.75 6.80
C ASP A 10 -29.31 18.67 7.36
N ILE A 11 -28.09 19.07 7.74
CA ILE A 11 -27.05 18.18 8.29
C ILE A 11 -27.50 17.55 9.60
N SER A 12 -28.29 18.27 10.41
CA SER A 12 -28.78 17.74 11.69
C SER A 12 -29.70 16.54 11.47
N ILE A 13 -30.54 16.61 10.43
CA ILE A 13 -31.42 15.50 10.04
C ILE A 13 -30.58 14.33 9.52
N LEU A 14 -29.60 14.61 8.65
CA LEU A 14 -28.70 13.58 8.13
C LEU A 14 -27.90 12.85 9.23
N ILE A 15 -27.44 13.56 10.26
CA ILE A 15 -26.77 12.95 11.43
C ILE A 15 -27.76 12.05 12.18
N SER A 16 -28.98 12.51 12.39
CA SER A 16 -30.02 11.72 13.08
C SER A 16 -30.35 10.44 12.32
N ASP A 17 -30.54 10.53 11.00
CA ASP A 17 -30.81 9.37 10.14
C ASP A 17 -29.63 8.39 10.13
N TYR A 18 -28.40 8.90 10.15
CA TYR A 18 -27.19 8.08 10.26
C TYR A 18 -27.10 7.33 11.59
N LEU A 19 -27.43 7.97 12.71
CA LEU A 19 -27.42 7.31 14.02
C LEU A 19 -28.49 6.22 14.11
N CYS A 20 -29.69 6.47 13.57
CA CYS A 20 -30.73 5.44 13.42
C CYS A 20 -30.23 4.26 12.55
N PHE A 21 -29.57 4.56 11.43
CA PHE A 21 -28.96 3.54 10.57
C PHE A 21 -27.92 2.67 11.31
N LEU A 22 -27.14 3.25 12.25
CA LEU A 22 -26.21 2.47 13.08
C LEU A 22 -26.94 1.56 14.08
N ILE A 23 -28.03 2.04 14.68
CA ILE A 23 -28.88 1.28 15.60
C ILE A 23 -29.49 0.07 14.88
N ASP A 24 -30.05 0.28 13.69
CA ASP A 24 -30.66 -0.79 12.89
C ASP A 24 -29.68 -1.90 12.50
N ARG A 25 -28.38 -1.60 12.47
CA ARG A 25 -27.32 -2.57 12.20
C ARG A 25 -26.73 -3.25 13.45
N ASN A 26 -27.36 -3.06 14.61
CA ASN A 26 -26.91 -3.61 15.90
C ASN A 26 -25.45 -3.27 16.23
N ILE A 27 -25.00 -2.06 15.89
CA ILE A 27 -23.70 -1.55 16.31
C ILE A 27 -23.72 -1.30 17.82
N THR A 28 -22.59 -1.50 18.51
CA THR A 28 -22.51 -1.32 19.97
C THR A 28 -22.77 0.12 20.40
N SER A 29 -23.41 0.31 21.56
CA SER A 29 -23.73 1.63 22.13
C SER A 29 -22.50 2.53 22.24
N ASP A 30 -21.39 2.02 22.78
CA ASP A 30 -20.13 2.78 22.90
C ASP A 30 -19.64 3.33 21.56
N THR A 31 -19.83 2.56 20.48
CA THR A 31 -19.45 3.00 19.14
C THR A 31 -20.41 4.09 18.67
N ILE A 32 -21.71 3.95 18.90
CA ILE A 32 -22.74 4.94 18.53
C ILE A 32 -22.48 6.25 19.27
N ASP A 33 -22.25 6.22 20.58
CA ASP A 33 -21.94 7.39 21.40
C ASP A 33 -20.68 8.10 20.89
N THR A 34 -19.67 7.35 20.47
CA THR A 34 -18.47 7.92 19.85
C THR A 34 -18.80 8.64 18.53
N HIS A 35 -19.67 8.08 17.70
CA HIS A 35 -20.05 8.69 16.43
C HIS A 35 -20.90 9.94 16.65
N GLU A 36 -21.89 9.87 17.55
CA GLU A 36 -22.75 10.98 17.94
C GLU A 36 -21.92 12.18 18.44
N ASN A 37 -20.99 11.94 19.37
CA ASN A 37 -20.12 12.99 19.91
C ASN A 37 -19.31 13.71 18.81
N VAL A 38 -18.67 12.96 17.91
CA VAL A 38 -17.87 13.55 16.83
C VAL A 38 -18.74 14.32 15.84
N LEU A 39 -19.93 13.81 15.51
CA LEU A 39 -20.84 14.45 14.55
C LEU A 39 -21.48 15.71 15.11
N HIS A 40 -21.79 15.75 16.40
CA HIS A 40 -22.23 17.00 17.05
C HIS A 40 -21.11 18.05 17.13
N LEU A 41 -19.85 17.63 17.37
CA LEU A 41 -18.71 18.53 17.27
C LEU A 41 -18.55 19.10 15.85
N PHE A 42 -18.78 18.26 14.84
CA PHE A 42 -18.76 18.69 13.45
C PHE A 42 -19.90 19.66 13.12
N LEU A 43 -21.12 19.39 13.60
CA LEU A 43 -22.27 20.28 13.44
C LEU A 43 -22.01 21.65 14.08
N ARG A 44 -21.43 21.68 15.29
CA ARG A 44 -21.01 22.92 15.94
C ARG A 44 -19.98 23.68 15.10
N PHE A 45 -18.94 23.00 14.62
CA PHE A 45 -17.92 23.60 13.76
C PHE A 45 -18.51 24.26 12.50
N ILE A 46 -19.48 23.60 11.85
CA ILE A 46 -20.14 24.17 10.66
C ILE A 46 -20.95 25.42 11.03
N SER A 47 -21.68 25.37 12.16
CA SER A 47 -22.48 26.51 12.63
C SER A 47 -21.63 27.73 13.00
N GLU A 48 -20.42 27.51 13.52
CA GLU A 48 -19.49 28.58 13.93
C GLU A 48 -18.75 29.21 12.73
N ASN A 49 -18.59 28.47 11.63
CA ASN A 49 -17.76 28.89 10.49
C ASN A 49 -18.54 29.27 9.23
N ALA A 50 -19.88 29.29 9.28
CA ALA A 50 -20.77 29.70 8.18
C ALA A 50 -20.38 29.08 6.81
N ILE A 51 -20.15 27.77 6.80
CA ILE A 51 -19.62 27.03 5.64
C ILE A 51 -20.75 26.79 4.63
N GLU A 52 -20.47 27.02 3.34
CA GLU A 52 -21.39 26.68 2.26
C GLU A 52 -21.76 25.18 2.27
N THR A 53 -23.07 24.91 2.19
CA THR A 53 -23.66 23.56 2.26
C THR A 53 -23.07 22.58 1.23
N LEU A 54 -22.79 23.02 0.00
CA LEU A 54 -22.17 22.17 -1.03
C LEU A 54 -20.76 21.71 -0.70
N LEU A 55 -20.03 22.45 0.14
CA LEU A 55 -18.59 22.27 0.38
C LEU A 55 -18.25 21.73 1.77
N ILE A 56 -19.26 21.39 2.59
CA ILE A 56 -19.08 20.87 3.96
C ILE A 56 -18.08 19.70 4.03
N PHE A 57 -18.11 18.81 3.04
CA PHE A 57 -17.24 17.63 2.99
C PHE A 57 -15.98 17.83 2.14
N ALA A 58 -15.66 19.07 1.74
CA ALA A 58 -14.45 19.36 1.02
C ALA A 58 -13.21 19.05 1.89
N PRO A 59 -12.11 18.53 1.31
CA PRO A 59 -10.93 18.13 2.09
C PRO A 59 -10.37 19.25 2.97
N LYS A 60 -10.37 20.49 2.48
CA LYS A 60 -9.89 21.66 3.25
C LYS A 60 -10.75 21.93 4.48
N VAL A 61 -12.06 21.73 4.39
CA VAL A 61 -13.00 21.92 5.50
C VAL A 61 -12.82 20.84 6.55
N LEU A 62 -12.70 19.57 6.13
CA LEU A 62 -12.44 18.46 7.04
C LEU A 62 -11.08 18.59 7.74
N ASP A 63 -10.03 18.99 7.03
CA ASP A 63 -8.72 19.24 7.62
C ASP A 63 -8.70 20.45 8.57
N HIS A 64 -9.58 21.44 8.38
CA HIS A 64 -9.80 22.53 9.33
C HIS A 64 -10.46 21.99 10.60
N PHE A 65 -11.57 21.25 10.47
CA PHE A 65 -12.25 20.60 11.58
C PHE A 65 -11.32 19.72 12.44
N TYR A 66 -10.52 18.85 11.80
CA TYR A 66 -9.61 17.96 12.54
C TYR A 66 -8.50 18.70 13.27
N ARG A 67 -8.13 19.89 12.80
CA ARG A 67 -7.10 20.71 13.43
C ARG A 67 -7.63 21.41 14.68
N ASP A 68 -8.86 21.93 14.60
CA ASP A 68 -9.42 22.76 15.66
C ASP A 68 -9.99 21.92 16.80
N PHE A 69 -10.69 20.83 16.48
CA PHE A 69 -11.37 20.00 17.47
C PHE A 69 -10.61 18.74 17.84
N ASN A 70 -9.69 18.28 16.98
CA ASN A 70 -8.91 17.04 17.11
C ASN A 70 -9.67 15.86 17.78
N PRO A 71 -10.85 15.47 17.27
CA PRO A 71 -11.67 14.47 17.94
C PRO A 71 -11.03 13.08 17.88
N LYS A 72 -11.11 12.33 18.98
CA LYS A 72 -10.74 10.90 18.99
C LYS A 72 -11.59 10.14 17.98
N ASN A 73 -10.97 9.31 17.15
CA ASN A 73 -11.60 8.59 16.03
C ASN A 73 -12.30 9.51 15.01
N GLY A 74 -11.99 10.81 14.98
CA GLY A 74 -12.67 11.81 14.17
C GLY A 74 -12.74 11.44 12.69
N ARG A 75 -11.59 11.07 12.12
CA ARG A 75 -11.48 10.66 10.71
C ARG A 75 -12.33 9.43 10.41
N THR A 76 -12.33 8.44 11.30
CA THR A 76 -13.10 7.21 11.13
C THR A 76 -14.61 7.47 11.15
N VAL A 77 -15.08 8.27 12.12
CA VAL A 77 -16.50 8.64 12.22
C VAL A 77 -16.94 9.44 10.99
N MET A 78 -16.18 10.48 10.63
CA MET A 78 -16.51 11.31 9.47
C MET A 78 -16.52 10.51 8.17
N ASN A 79 -15.57 9.59 7.98
CA ASN A 79 -15.56 8.71 6.81
C ASN A 79 -16.80 7.79 6.78
N ARG A 80 -17.23 7.26 7.93
CA ARG A 80 -18.43 6.41 8.02
C ARG A 80 -19.72 7.22 7.81
N PHE A 81 -19.77 8.45 8.28
CA PHE A 81 -20.90 9.33 8.03
C PHE A 81 -20.98 9.71 6.54
N ILE A 82 -19.88 10.17 5.94
CA ILE A 82 -19.80 10.44 4.50
C ILE A 82 -20.16 9.20 3.67
N ARG A 83 -19.79 7.99 4.13
CA ARG A 83 -20.21 6.73 3.52
C ARG A 83 -21.73 6.57 3.52
N TYR A 84 -22.38 6.78 4.67
CA TYR A 84 -23.85 6.73 4.75
C TYR A 84 -24.49 7.72 3.77
N LEU A 85 -23.99 8.96 3.73
CA LEU A 85 -24.50 9.98 2.79
C LEU A 85 -24.29 9.60 1.32
N ARG A 86 -23.20 8.89 0.99
CA ARG A 86 -23.00 8.34 -0.36
C ARG A 86 -24.00 7.22 -0.68
N MET A 87 -24.34 6.36 0.28
CA MET A 87 -25.34 5.30 0.10
C MET A 87 -26.72 5.89 -0.18
N GLU A 88 -27.09 6.95 0.53
CA GLU A 88 -28.35 7.68 0.35
C GLU A 88 -28.33 8.62 -0.88
N LYS A 89 -27.24 8.64 -1.67
CA LYS A 89 -27.03 9.53 -2.84
C LYS A 89 -27.14 11.03 -2.51
N VAL A 90 -26.88 11.38 -1.26
CA VAL A 90 -26.88 12.74 -0.72
C VAL A 90 -25.56 13.46 -1.05
N VAL A 91 -24.49 12.69 -1.25
CA VAL A 91 -23.15 13.19 -1.59
C VAL A 91 -22.65 12.53 -2.88
N CYS A 92 -22.12 13.35 -3.79
CA CYS A 92 -21.50 12.92 -5.04
C CYS A 92 -19.97 13.08 -4.96
N ASP A 93 -19.25 12.08 -5.46
CA ASP A 93 -17.83 12.23 -5.78
C ASP A 93 -17.73 12.72 -7.23
N ASP A 94 -17.10 13.88 -7.46
CA ASP A 94 -16.65 14.19 -8.82
C ASP A 94 -15.57 13.14 -9.16
N LEU A 95 -15.98 12.08 -9.86
CA LEU A 95 -15.09 11.35 -10.73
C LEU A 95 -14.71 12.31 -11.85
N ILE A 96 -13.41 12.44 -12.12
CA ILE A 96 -12.74 12.82 -13.38
C ILE A 96 -11.50 13.67 -13.07
N ALA A 97 -10.34 13.12 -13.41
CA ALA A 97 -9.36 13.82 -14.24
C ALA A 97 -8.65 12.76 -15.08
N ALA A 98 -8.63 12.97 -16.39
CA ALA A 98 -7.99 12.13 -17.40
C ALA A 98 -6.50 12.48 -17.58
N ASP A 99 -5.84 12.95 -16.53
CA ASP A 99 -4.46 13.41 -16.60
C ASP A 99 -3.55 12.55 -15.73
N ASP A 100 -2.25 12.64 -15.96
CA ASP A 100 -1.18 11.72 -15.50
C ASP A 100 -1.02 11.60 -13.96
N ASP A 101 -1.90 12.24 -13.18
CA ASP A 101 -1.96 12.15 -11.73
C ASP A 101 -3.22 11.47 -11.20
N LEU A 102 -2.99 10.41 -10.42
CA LEU A 102 -4.03 9.72 -9.68
C LEU A 102 -4.70 10.70 -8.71
N CYS A 103 -5.98 10.96 -8.95
CA CYS A 103 -6.81 11.87 -8.15
C CYS A 103 -7.81 11.12 -7.25
N GLY A 104 -8.37 11.84 -6.28
CA GLY A 104 -9.38 11.33 -5.35
C GLY A 104 -8.88 10.13 -4.55
N ILE A 105 -9.70 9.08 -4.48
CA ILE A 105 -9.45 7.91 -3.63
C ILE A 105 -8.12 7.20 -3.90
N PHE A 106 -7.64 7.24 -5.14
CA PHE A 106 -6.35 6.65 -5.51
C PHE A 106 -5.19 7.46 -4.94
N SER A 107 -5.29 8.79 -4.97
CA SER A 107 -4.34 9.70 -4.33
C SER A 107 -4.32 9.50 -2.83
N ASP A 108 -5.51 9.37 -2.23
CA ASP A 108 -5.66 9.20 -0.78
C ASP A 108 -5.07 7.87 -0.30
N TYR A 109 -5.29 6.78 -1.06
CA TYR A 109 -4.63 5.52 -0.79
C TYR A 109 -3.10 5.60 -0.93
N LEU A 110 -2.57 6.31 -1.93
CA LEU A 110 -1.12 6.46 -2.07
C LEU A 110 -0.50 7.22 -0.89
N LYS A 111 -1.16 8.29 -0.43
CA LYS A 111 -0.75 9.03 0.78
C LYS A 111 -0.84 8.14 2.02
N PHE A 112 -1.91 7.36 2.17
CA PHE A 112 -2.06 6.39 3.24
C PHE A 112 -0.94 5.33 3.20
N PHE A 113 -0.67 4.76 2.03
CA PHE A 113 0.37 3.76 1.82
C PHE A 113 1.77 4.29 2.16
N GLN A 114 2.05 5.56 1.84
CA GLN A 114 3.30 6.23 2.22
C GLN A 114 3.40 6.47 3.73
N ARG A 115 2.31 6.82 4.42
CA ARG A 115 2.29 7.02 5.87
C ARG A 115 2.46 5.72 6.65
N CYS A 116 1.80 4.65 6.20
CA CYS A 116 1.75 3.37 6.90
C CYS A 116 2.90 2.42 6.52
N GLY A 117 3.66 2.72 5.47
CA GLY A 117 4.63 1.79 4.88
C GLY A 117 6.06 2.28 4.89
N THR A 118 7.00 1.44 5.33
CA THR A 118 8.44 1.60 5.06
C THR A 118 8.82 1.11 3.66
N ALA A 119 7.89 1.21 2.70
CA ALA A 119 8.04 0.60 1.39
C ALA A 119 9.08 1.38 0.57
N GLN A 120 10.07 0.66 0.04
CA GLN A 120 11.08 1.22 -0.86
C GLN A 120 10.44 1.90 -2.07
N HIS A 121 11.12 2.90 -2.63
CA HIS A 121 10.67 3.69 -3.78
C HIS A 121 10.12 2.83 -4.93
N ASN A 122 10.82 1.75 -5.29
CA ASN A 122 10.39 0.84 -6.36
C ASN A 122 9.02 0.20 -6.10
N ARG A 123 8.73 -0.13 -4.83
CA ARG A 123 7.42 -0.67 -4.45
C ARG A 123 6.34 0.40 -4.50
N GLN A 124 6.63 1.63 -4.09
CA GLN A 124 5.69 2.75 -4.21
C GLN A 124 5.34 3.02 -5.67
N GLN A 125 6.34 3.05 -6.54
CA GLN A 125 6.13 3.23 -7.98
C GLN A 125 5.34 2.06 -8.59
N GLN A 126 5.64 0.82 -8.20
CA GLN A 126 4.89 -0.34 -8.65
C GLN A 126 3.42 -0.29 -8.24
N VAL A 127 3.12 0.10 -7.00
CA VAL A 127 1.74 0.31 -6.54
C VAL A 127 1.07 1.44 -7.33
N ARG A 128 1.72 2.60 -7.48
CA ARG A 128 1.22 3.74 -8.29
C ARG A 128 0.85 3.32 -9.71
N ASN A 129 1.75 2.61 -10.39
CA ASN A 129 1.52 2.14 -11.76
C ASN A 129 0.36 1.13 -11.84
N THR A 130 0.22 0.26 -10.83
CA THR A 130 -0.89 -0.70 -10.77
C THR A 130 -2.24 0.03 -10.62
N LEU A 131 -2.29 1.05 -9.78
CA LEU A 131 -3.50 1.85 -9.57
C LEU A 131 -3.85 2.70 -10.78
N LYS A 132 -2.85 3.25 -11.49
CA LYS A 132 -3.07 3.95 -12.77
C LYS A 132 -3.74 3.03 -13.79
N ALA A 133 -3.18 1.83 -13.98
CA ALA A 133 -3.75 0.84 -14.88
C ALA A 133 -5.18 0.43 -14.46
N PHE A 134 -5.41 0.27 -13.16
CA PHE A 134 -6.75 -0.04 -12.65
C PHE A 134 -7.75 1.10 -12.86
N ASN A 135 -7.37 2.35 -12.59
CA ASN A 135 -8.22 3.52 -12.84
C ASN A 135 -8.59 3.62 -14.33
N GLN A 136 -7.61 3.44 -15.22
CA GLN A 136 -7.87 3.44 -16.66
C GLN A 136 -8.82 2.30 -17.06
N PHE A 137 -8.64 1.10 -16.52
CA PHE A 137 -9.53 -0.03 -16.75
C PHE A 137 -10.98 0.27 -16.31
N LEU A 138 -11.17 0.90 -15.14
CA LEU A 138 -12.50 1.29 -14.66
C LEU A 138 -13.16 2.33 -15.57
N LEU A 139 -12.39 3.33 -16.02
CA LEU A 139 -12.88 4.35 -16.94
C LEU A 139 -13.32 3.75 -18.28
N SER A 140 -12.49 2.89 -18.87
CA SER A 140 -12.80 2.23 -20.15
C SER A 140 -14.02 1.31 -20.08
N ASN A 141 -14.24 0.66 -18.93
CA ASN A 141 -15.38 -0.24 -18.71
C ASN A 141 -16.59 0.46 -18.06
N GLN A 142 -16.52 1.77 -17.80
CA GLN A 142 -17.55 2.57 -17.12
C GLN A 142 -18.00 1.97 -15.78
N VAL A 143 -17.06 1.37 -15.05
CA VAL A 143 -17.33 0.74 -13.74
C VAL A 143 -17.07 1.74 -12.63
N SER A 144 -18.09 1.99 -11.81
CA SER A 144 -17.95 2.77 -10.57
C SER A 144 -17.37 1.92 -9.43
N LEU A 145 -16.59 2.55 -8.55
CA LEU A 145 -15.98 1.90 -7.38
C LEU A 145 -17.00 1.27 -6.43
N ASN A 146 -18.22 1.80 -6.37
CA ASN A 146 -19.29 1.27 -5.51
C ASN A 146 -19.84 -0.07 -6.03
N HIS A 147 -19.64 -0.38 -7.31
CA HIS A 147 -20.13 -1.60 -7.95
C HIS A 147 -19.00 -2.62 -8.17
N LEU A 148 -17.88 -2.48 -7.46
CA LEU A 148 -16.78 -3.43 -7.56
C LEU A 148 -17.20 -4.80 -7.02
N ASN A 149 -16.91 -5.83 -7.79
CA ASN A 149 -17.00 -7.22 -7.39
C ASN A 149 -15.68 -7.93 -7.70
N ILE A 150 -15.55 -9.18 -7.23
CA ILE A 150 -14.31 -9.94 -7.43
C ILE A 150 -14.04 -10.26 -8.90
N GLU A 151 -15.09 -10.46 -9.70
CA GLU A 151 -14.99 -10.81 -11.12
C GLU A 151 -14.38 -9.67 -11.93
N ILE A 152 -14.76 -8.42 -11.65
CA ILE A 152 -14.18 -7.22 -12.28
C ILE A 152 -12.69 -7.10 -11.93
N ILE A 153 -12.32 -7.40 -10.68
CA ILE A 153 -10.93 -7.34 -10.22
C ILE A 153 -10.10 -8.45 -10.88
N ASP A 154 -10.61 -9.67 -10.94
CA ASP A 154 -9.92 -10.78 -11.60
C ASP A 154 -9.82 -10.56 -13.11
N ARG A 155 -10.86 -10.00 -13.76
CA ARG A 155 -10.83 -9.59 -15.17
C ARG A 155 -9.75 -8.56 -15.43
N PHE A 156 -9.68 -7.50 -14.62
CA PHE A 156 -8.60 -6.51 -14.70
C PHE A 156 -7.21 -7.16 -14.60
N LEU A 157 -7.01 -8.01 -13.60
CA LEU A 157 -5.73 -8.67 -13.34
C LEU A 157 -5.34 -9.64 -14.47
N PHE A 158 -6.32 -10.31 -15.06
CA PHE A 158 -6.14 -11.20 -16.19
C PHE A 158 -5.74 -10.40 -17.43
N GLU A 159 -6.58 -9.47 -17.89
CA GLU A 159 -6.37 -8.71 -19.12
C GLU A 159 -5.06 -7.89 -19.08
N THR A 160 -4.73 -7.31 -17.92
CA THR A 160 -3.55 -6.43 -17.80
C THR A 160 -2.25 -7.21 -17.55
N TYR A 161 -2.31 -8.34 -16.85
CA TYR A 161 -1.12 -9.00 -16.31
C TYR A 161 -0.99 -10.50 -16.61
N GLN A 162 -1.88 -11.12 -17.39
CA GLN A 162 -1.77 -12.55 -17.76
C GLN A 162 -0.43 -12.91 -18.40
N ALA A 163 0.13 -12.01 -19.23
CA ALA A 163 1.37 -12.25 -19.95
C ALA A 163 2.62 -12.03 -19.07
N LYS A 164 2.46 -11.54 -17.84
CA LYS A 164 3.59 -11.33 -16.93
C LYS A 164 4.01 -12.65 -16.30
N LYS A 165 5.33 -12.86 -16.19
CA LYS A 165 5.93 -14.02 -15.51
C LYS A 165 5.44 -14.20 -14.07
N SER A 166 5.07 -13.09 -13.40
CA SER A 166 4.46 -13.13 -12.08
C SER A 166 3.42 -12.02 -11.96
N SER A 167 2.19 -12.38 -11.58
CA SER A 167 1.11 -11.45 -11.26
C SER A 167 1.03 -11.11 -9.77
N GLN A 168 1.86 -11.76 -8.93
CA GLN A 168 1.84 -11.64 -7.47
C GLN A 168 2.04 -10.20 -6.96
N PRO A 169 2.94 -9.37 -7.51
CA PRO A 169 3.13 -8.00 -7.03
C PRO A 169 1.88 -7.14 -7.26
N TYR A 170 1.21 -7.31 -8.40
CA TYR A 170 0.01 -6.56 -8.78
C TYR A 170 -1.19 -6.99 -7.93
N ARG A 171 -1.37 -8.30 -7.73
CA ARG A 171 -2.39 -8.82 -6.80
C ARG A 171 -2.16 -8.32 -5.37
N THR A 172 -0.91 -8.25 -4.92
CA THR A 172 -0.59 -7.72 -3.59
C THR A 172 -0.89 -6.21 -3.48
N ALA A 173 -0.59 -5.44 -4.53
CA ALA A 173 -0.93 -4.02 -4.59
C ALA A 173 -2.46 -3.82 -4.56
N MET A 174 -3.20 -4.58 -5.36
CA MET A 174 -4.66 -4.57 -5.38
C MET A 174 -5.25 -4.99 -4.04
N ARG A 175 -4.72 -6.04 -3.39
CA ARG A 175 -5.19 -6.45 -2.06
C ARG A 175 -5.07 -5.33 -1.04
N GLY A 176 -3.93 -4.62 -1.03
CA GLY A 176 -3.72 -3.47 -0.15
C GLY A 176 -4.73 -2.35 -0.43
N PHE A 177 -4.98 -2.06 -1.70
CA PHE A 177 -5.95 -1.05 -2.11
C PHE A 177 -7.39 -1.42 -1.76
N LEU A 178 -7.82 -2.65 -2.02
CA LEU A 178 -9.16 -3.14 -1.67
C LEU A 178 -9.39 -3.13 -0.17
N ARG A 179 -8.36 -3.48 0.61
CA ARG A 179 -8.41 -3.39 2.07
C ARG A 179 -8.57 -1.94 2.53
N TYR A 180 -7.82 -1.01 1.93
CA TYR A 180 -7.99 0.41 2.19
C TYR A 180 -9.39 0.90 1.81
N LEU A 181 -9.91 0.49 0.65
CA LEU A 181 -11.25 0.85 0.21
C LEU A 181 -12.29 0.45 1.26
N TYR A 182 -12.22 -0.77 1.80
CA TYR A 182 -13.19 -1.24 2.78
C TYR A 182 -12.98 -0.63 4.18
N HIS A 183 -11.77 -0.70 4.72
CA HIS A 183 -11.49 -0.36 6.13
C HIS A 183 -11.34 1.15 6.37
N GLU A 184 -10.67 1.86 5.45
CA GLU A 184 -10.33 3.28 5.64
C GLU A 184 -11.30 4.21 4.89
N ALA A 185 -11.65 3.85 3.65
CA ALA A 185 -12.50 4.67 2.79
C ALA A 185 -13.99 4.31 2.86
N GLY A 186 -14.34 3.14 3.42
CA GLY A 186 -15.71 2.68 3.57
C GLY A 186 -16.43 2.37 2.25
N ILE A 187 -15.72 2.08 1.16
CA ILE A 187 -16.27 1.73 -0.15
C ILE A 187 -16.47 0.22 -0.24
N GLY A 188 -17.70 -0.19 -0.63
CA GLY A 188 -18.10 -1.58 -0.81
C GLY A 188 -18.77 -2.21 0.42
N ASP A 189 -19.66 -3.18 0.19
CA ASP A 189 -20.43 -3.86 1.24
C ASP A 189 -19.62 -4.91 2.00
N LYS A 190 -18.57 -5.46 1.36
CA LYS A 190 -17.73 -6.53 1.89
C LYS A 190 -16.26 -6.29 1.59
N ASP A 191 -15.39 -6.86 2.41
CA ASP A 191 -13.94 -6.80 2.21
C ASP A 191 -13.51 -7.72 1.04
N LEU A 192 -13.40 -7.15 -0.16
CA LEU A 192 -12.95 -7.85 -1.37
C LEU A 192 -11.48 -8.26 -1.31
N SER A 193 -10.68 -7.71 -0.37
CA SER A 193 -9.26 -8.06 -0.26
C SER A 193 -9.05 -9.50 0.18
N ILE A 194 -10.00 -10.04 0.96
CA ILE A 194 -10.00 -11.42 1.45
C ILE A 194 -10.36 -12.40 0.33
N SER A 195 -11.31 -12.01 -0.53
CA SER A 195 -11.74 -12.82 -1.68
C SER A 195 -10.70 -12.88 -2.81
N LEU A 196 -9.72 -11.96 -2.82
CA LEU A 196 -8.67 -11.96 -3.82
C LEU A 196 -7.67 -13.09 -3.58
N ILE A 197 -7.88 -14.20 -4.28
CA ILE A 197 -7.00 -15.38 -4.23
C ILE A 197 -5.58 -14.99 -4.68
N GLY A 198 -4.58 -15.57 -4.02
CA GLY A 198 -3.17 -15.39 -4.38
C GLY A 198 -2.90 -15.79 -5.83
N ALA A 199 -1.91 -15.14 -6.46
CA ALA A 199 -1.50 -15.54 -7.80
C ALA A 199 -1.13 -17.03 -7.82
N PRO A 200 -1.63 -17.83 -8.78
CA PRO A 200 -1.14 -19.19 -8.95
C PRO A 200 0.36 -19.12 -9.22
N VAL A 201 1.14 -19.82 -8.40
CA VAL A 201 2.59 -19.89 -8.54
C VAL A 201 2.90 -20.82 -9.72
N MET A 202 2.86 -20.29 -10.95
CA MET A 202 3.32 -21.00 -12.14
C MET A 202 4.86 -20.99 -12.18
N ASN A 203 5.48 -21.78 -11.30
CA ASN A 203 6.92 -22.04 -11.33
C ASN A 203 7.25 -23.41 -11.96
N ARG A 204 6.30 -24.02 -12.69
CA ARG A 204 6.50 -25.36 -13.26
C ARG A 204 7.42 -25.38 -14.48
N ASN A 205 7.52 -24.27 -15.22
CA ASN A 205 8.15 -24.30 -16.55
C ASN A 205 9.65 -23.99 -16.56
N ASN A 206 10.26 -23.57 -15.44
CA ASN A 206 11.70 -23.30 -15.36
C ASN A 206 12.24 -23.73 -14.00
N PRO A 207 12.97 -24.86 -13.91
CA PRO A 207 13.69 -25.19 -12.68
C PRO A 207 14.71 -24.09 -12.36
N PRO A 208 15.05 -23.89 -11.07
CA PRO A 208 16.09 -22.94 -10.69
C PRO A 208 17.39 -23.32 -11.40
N LYS A 209 17.99 -22.36 -12.11
CA LYS A 209 19.33 -22.51 -12.67
C LYS A 209 20.32 -22.51 -11.50
N PHE A 210 21.18 -23.53 -11.45
CA PHE A 210 22.25 -23.64 -10.46
C PHE A 210 23.57 -23.90 -11.18
N LEU A 211 24.67 -23.55 -10.53
CA LEU A 211 26.02 -23.82 -11.02
C LEU A 211 26.52 -25.11 -10.38
N TYR A 212 27.20 -25.94 -11.16
CA TYR A 212 27.92 -27.11 -10.65
C TYR A 212 29.22 -26.67 -9.97
N HIS A 213 29.77 -27.55 -9.13
CA HIS A 213 30.99 -27.26 -8.37
C HIS A 213 32.17 -26.83 -9.26
N ASP A 214 32.36 -27.50 -10.40
CA ASP A 214 33.41 -27.16 -11.37
C ASP A 214 33.19 -25.80 -12.05
N GLU A 215 31.94 -25.41 -12.27
CA GLU A 215 31.59 -24.11 -12.85
C GLU A 215 31.82 -22.97 -11.84
N ILE A 216 31.51 -23.22 -10.57
CA ILE A 216 31.83 -22.29 -9.47
C ILE A 216 33.34 -22.12 -9.36
N LYS A 217 34.10 -23.23 -9.41
CA LYS A 217 35.56 -23.17 -9.36
C LYS A 217 36.12 -22.34 -10.52
N LYS A 218 35.68 -22.59 -11.76
CA LYS A 218 36.05 -21.79 -12.94
C LYS A 218 35.69 -20.31 -12.77
N LEU A 219 34.52 -19.99 -12.21
CA LEU A 219 34.11 -18.61 -11.95
C LEU A 219 35.04 -17.90 -10.96
N LEU A 220 35.48 -18.60 -9.91
CA LEU A 220 36.38 -18.07 -8.88
C LEU A 220 37.84 -17.97 -9.35
N ASP A 221 38.25 -18.82 -10.29
CA ASP A 221 39.60 -18.84 -10.87
C ASP A 221 39.78 -17.73 -11.93
N VAL A 222 38.77 -17.49 -12.77
CA VAL A 222 38.79 -16.44 -13.81
C VAL A 222 38.81 -15.03 -13.21
N ALA A 223 38.37 -14.87 -11.96
CA ALA A 223 38.40 -13.60 -11.26
C ALA A 223 39.83 -13.14 -10.86
N SER A 224 40.90 -13.78 -11.38
CA SER A 224 42.31 -13.46 -11.13
C SER A 224 42.75 -12.10 -11.72
N VAL A 225 42.42 -11.04 -10.98
CA VAL A 225 43.24 -9.93 -10.49
C VAL A 225 44.47 -9.48 -11.31
N LEU A 226 44.31 -8.39 -12.06
CA LEU A 226 45.37 -7.41 -12.36
C LEU A 226 44.90 -5.94 -12.20
N THR A 227 43.62 -5.71 -11.89
CA THR A 227 43.04 -4.37 -11.75
C THR A 227 42.23 -4.26 -10.47
N ASP A 228 42.14 -3.06 -9.89
CA ASP A 228 41.38 -2.79 -8.65
C ASP A 228 39.91 -3.23 -8.75
N ARG A 229 39.30 -3.05 -9.94
CA ARG A 229 37.93 -3.51 -10.21
C ARG A 229 37.84 -5.03 -10.18
N GLY A 230 38.85 -5.74 -10.70
CA GLY A 230 38.93 -7.19 -10.68
C GLY A 230 39.03 -7.75 -9.27
N ILE A 231 39.88 -7.16 -8.42
CA ILE A 231 40.01 -7.52 -7.00
C ILE A 231 38.67 -7.39 -6.28
N ARG A 232 38.03 -6.21 -6.40
CA ARG A 232 36.74 -5.96 -5.77
C ARG A 232 35.67 -6.95 -6.25
N THR A 233 35.59 -7.22 -7.54
CA THR A 233 34.62 -8.19 -8.09
C THR A 233 34.89 -9.60 -7.55
N ASN A 234 36.15 -10.01 -7.46
CA ASN A 234 36.54 -11.31 -6.91
C ASN A 234 36.08 -11.46 -5.45
N ALA A 235 36.36 -10.47 -4.60
CA ALA A 235 35.91 -10.45 -3.22
C ALA A 235 34.37 -10.54 -3.09
N ILE A 236 33.63 -9.75 -3.88
CA ILE A 236 32.15 -9.75 -3.88
C ILE A 236 31.61 -11.14 -4.28
N VAL A 237 32.17 -11.76 -5.32
CA VAL A 237 31.72 -13.08 -5.79
C VAL A 237 32.03 -14.16 -4.74
N ARG A 238 33.22 -14.12 -4.11
CA ARG A 238 33.59 -15.06 -3.05
C ARG A 238 32.68 -14.94 -1.83
N ILE A 239 32.37 -13.72 -1.39
CA ILE A 239 31.39 -13.51 -0.32
C ILE A 239 30.04 -14.09 -0.73
N ALA A 240 29.55 -13.82 -1.94
CA ALA A 240 28.26 -14.33 -2.41
C ALA A 240 28.19 -15.87 -2.41
N VAL A 241 29.22 -16.53 -2.95
CA VAL A 241 29.29 -18.00 -3.06
C VAL A 241 29.42 -18.66 -1.69
N THR A 242 30.24 -18.12 -0.80
CA THR A 242 30.54 -18.76 0.50
C THR A 242 29.47 -18.51 1.56
N THR A 243 28.86 -17.31 1.56
CA THR A 243 27.89 -16.91 2.59
C THR A 243 26.43 -17.01 2.15
N GLY A 244 26.18 -17.11 0.85
CA GLY A 244 24.82 -17.11 0.28
C GLY A 244 24.05 -15.80 0.51
N LEU A 245 24.75 -14.70 0.82
CA LEU A 245 24.13 -13.40 1.05
C LEU A 245 23.51 -12.83 -0.23
N ARG A 246 22.42 -12.06 -0.06
CA ARG A 246 21.77 -11.38 -1.18
C ARG A 246 22.65 -10.23 -1.68
N PRO A 247 22.57 -9.86 -2.98
CA PRO A 247 23.36 -8.76 -3.51
C PRO A 247 23.23 -7.44 -2.72
N ILE A 248 22.03 -7.11 -2.25
CA ILE A 248 21.80 -5.91 -1.43
C ILE A 248 22.38 -6.02 -0.01
N GLU A 249 22.52 -7.23 0.53
CA GLU A 249 23.18 -7.44 1.81
C GLU A 249 24.69 -7.25 1.64
N ILE A 250 25.27 -7.80 0.56
CA ILE A 250 26.70 -7.65 0.23
C ILE A 250 27.07 -6.19 -0.07
N ALA A 251 26.25 -5.49 -0.86
CA ALA A 251 26.51 -4.10 -1.23
C ALA A 251 26.52 -3.11 -0.06
N ASN A 252 25.94 -3.50 1.10
CA ASN A 252 25.88 -2.68 2.30
C ASN A 252 26.89 -3.08 3.37
N ILE A 253 27.76 -4.07 3.10
CA ILE A 253 28.82 -4.46 4.04
C ILE A 253 29.84 -3.32 4.15
N SER A 254 30.15 -2.92 5.38
CA SER A 254 31.26 -2.02 5.70
C SER A 254 32.46 -2.80 6.21
N LEU A 255 33.64 -2.15 6.28
CA LEU A 255 34.83 -2.79 6.86
C LEU A 255 34.66 -3.06 8.37
N ASP A 256 33.86 -2.25 9.07
CA ASP A 256 33.57 -2.42 10.50
C ASP A 256 32.72 -3.66 10.79
N ASP A 257 32.00 -4.16 9.78
CA ASP A 257 31.21 -5.39 9.86
C ASP A 257 32.08 -6.66 9.82
N ILE A 258 33.36 -6.52 9.41
CA ILE A 258 34.29 -7.65 9.22
C ILE A 258 35.30 -7.70 10.36
N CYS A 259 35.30 -8.80 11.11
CA CYS A 259 36.36 -9.11 12.06
C CYS A 259 37.37 -10.07 11.43
N PHE A 260 38.43 -9.52 10.82
CA PHE A 260 39.49 -10.30 10.18
C PHE A 260 40.20 -11.26 11.13
N LYS A 261 40.37 -10.89 12.42
CA LYS A 261 41.02 -11.73 13.43
C LYS A 261 40.25 -13.02 13.73
N THR A 262 38.92 -12.93 13.79
CA THR A 262 38.06 -14.07 14.11
C THR A 262 37.42 -14.69 12.88
N ALA A 263 37.71 -14.18 11.68
CA ALA A 263 37.09 -14.62 10.44
C ALA A 263 35.54 -14.56 10.48
N LEU A 264 34.97 -13.49 11.05
CA LEU A 264 33.51 -13.32 11.17
C LEU A 264 33.02 -12.07 10.43
N LEU A 265 31.88 -12.22 9.75
CA LEU A 265 31.13 -11.14 9.09
C LEU A 265 29.80 -10.93 9.81
N LYS A 266 29.56 -9.71 10.29
CA LYS A 266 28.29 -9.31 10.89
C LYS A 266 27.40 -8.67 9.83
N ILE A 267 26.13 -9.06 9.77
CA ILE A 267 25.14 -8.43 8.90
C ILE A 267 24.03 -7.86 9.77
N PRO A 268 24.12 -6.58 10.17
CA PRO A 268 23.16 -5.98 11.10
C PRO A 268 21.80 -5.73 10.45
N LEU A 269 21.78 -5.39 9.16
CA LEU A 269 20.57 -5.03 8.43
C LEU A 269 20.16 -6.15 7.47
N ARG A 270 19.07 -6.85 7.79
CA ARG A 270 18.49 -7.89 6.92
C ARG A 270 16.99 -7.74 6.79
N LYS A 271 16.44 -8.43 5.78
CA LYS A 271 14.99 -8.56 5.62
C LYS A 271 14.38 -9.09 6.91
N GLY A 272 13.38 -8.38 7.44
CA GLY A 272 12.72 -8.73 8.70
C GLY A 272 13.44 -8.29 9.97
N LYS A 273 14.47 -7.42 9.86
CA LYS A 273 15.26 -6.93 11.01
C LYS A 273 15.90 -8.06 11.83
N ASN A 274 16.35 -9.11 11.16
CA ASN A 274 16.95 -10.29 11.79
C ASN A 274 18.47 -10.33 11.51
N PRO A 275 19.31 -9.73 12.39
CA PRO A 275 20.75 -9.69 12.20
C PRO A 275 21.37 -11.09 12.29
N ILE A 276 22.51 -11.30 11.61
CA ILE A 276 23.23 -12.58 11.65
C ILE A 276 24.74 -12.35 11.67
N VAL A 277 25.48 -13.33 12.19
CA VAL A 277 26.93 -13.41 12.09
C VAL A 277 27.29 -14.67 11.32
N LEU A 278 28.14 -14.54 10.30
CA LEU A 278 28.54 -15.63 9.42
C LEU A 278 30.06 -15.82 9.47
N PRO A 279 30.55 -17.07 9.45
CA PRO A 279 31.97 -17.33 9.29
C PRO A 279 32.40 -17.00 7.85
N LEU A 280 33.59 -16.42 7.72
CA LEU A 280 34.26 -16.19 6.44
C LEU A 280 35.37 -17.22 6.25
N PRO A 281 35.33 -18.06 5.20
CA PRO A 281 36.42 -18.96 4.86
C PRO A 281 37.70 -18.18 4.54
N GLU A 282 38.85 -18.82 4.80
CA GLU A 282 40.18 -18.21 4.62
C GLU A 282 40.38 -17.66 3.19
N ASP A 283 39.93 -18.40 2.18
CA ASP A 283 40.00 -18.00 0.77
C ASP A 283 39.16 -16.76 0.43
N THR A 284 38.17 -16.43 1.26
CA THR A 284 37.34 -15.21 1.11
C THR A 284 37.98 -14.03 1.83
N ILE A 285 38.69 -14.27 2.94
CA ILE A 285 39.42 -13.24 3.69
C ILE A 285 40.66 -12.76 2.93
N LYS A 286 41.32 -13.67 2.22
CA LYS A 286 42.52 -13.36 1.42
C LYS A 286 42.24 -12.60 0.12
N ALA A 287 41.00 -12.63 -0.36
CA ALA A 287 40.58 -12.04 -1.63
C ALA A 287 40.17 -10.57 -1.48
#